data_AF-A0A3B9WMS6-F1
#
_entry.id   AF-A0A3B9WMS6-F1
#
_cell.length_a   1.000
_cell.length_b   1.000
_cell.length_c   1.000
_cell.angle_alpha   90.00
_cell.angle_beta   90.00
_cell.angle_gamma   90.00
#
_symmetry.space_group_name_H-M   'P 1'
#
loop_
_entity.id
_entity.type
_entity.pdbx_description
1 polymer ?
#
loop_
_entity_poly.entity_id
_entity_poly.type
_entity_poly.pdbx_seq_one_letter_code
_entity_poly.pdbx_strand_id
1 'polypeptide(L)' 'GERFDPQGLYVRNWIPELRELENGDVHSPWSLGMLNPYIEPIVDHAVERLISLDRYKAVSGKE' A
#
# COMPACT_ATOMS: atom_id res chain seq x y z
N GLY A 1 5.13 4.02 -1.57
CA GLY A 1 5.91 5.04 -0.84
C GLY A 1 7.37 5.05 -1.25
N GLU A 2 7.92 3.91 -1.68
CA GLU A 2 9.35 3.67 -1.96
C GLU A 2 10.08 4.77 -2.73
N ARG A 3 9.47 5.36 -3.77
CA ARG A 3 10.11 6.45 -4.53
C ARG A 3 10.43 7.69 -3.69
N PHE A 4 9.57 8.05 -2.72
CA PHE A 4 9.66 9.30 -1.95
C PHE A 4 10.09 9.07 -0.50
N ASP A 5 9.97 7.85 0.00
CA ASP A 5 10.43 7.44 1.32
C ASP A 5 11.11 6.06 1.21
N PRO A 6 12.27 5.95 0.52
CA PRO A 6 12.90 4.65 0.23
C PRO A 6 13.30 3.90 1.49
N GLN A 7 13.60 4.63 2.57
CA GLN A 7 13.92 4.04 3.86
C GLN A 7 12.70 3.81 4.73
N GLY A 8 11.51 4.34 4.41
CA GLY A 8 10.33 4.19 5.27
C GLY A 8 10.36 5.05 6.54
N LEU A 9 11.20 6.08 6.61
CA LEU A 9 11.36 6.90 7.82
C LEU A 9 10.06 7.63 8.17
N TYR A 10 9.35 8.11 7.16
CA TYR A 10 8.06 8.78 7.38
C TYR A 10 7.03 7.77 7.90
N VAL A 11 6.93 6.60 7.27
CA VAL A 11 5.98 5.56 7.68
C VAL A 11 6.26 5.11 9.12
N ARG A 12 7.50 4.83 9.49
CA ARG A 12 7.90 4.40 10.85
C ARG A 12 7.67 5.47 11.93
N ASN A 13 7.74 6.74 11.55
CA ASN A 13 7.45 7.83 12.48
C ASN A 13 5.97 7.80 12.90
N TRP A 14 5.07 7.58 11.94
CA TRP A 14 3.62 7.67 12.13
C TRP A 14 2.93 6.34 12.45
N ILE A 15 3.51 5.21 12.04
CA ILE A 15 3.00 3.86 12.26
C ILE A 15 4.03 3.13 13.13
N PRO A 16 3.96 3.29 14.46
CA PRO A 16 4.99 2.80 15.39
C PRO A 16 5.20 1.29 15.34
N GLU A 17 4.18 0.52 14.99
CA GLU A 17 4.26 -0.92 14.85
C GLU A 17 5.15 -1.42 13.72
N LEU A 18 5.47 -0.57 12.75
CA LEU A 18 6.34 -0.91 11.61
C LEU A 18 7.80 -0.50 11.82
N ARG A 19 8.16 0.03 12.99
CA ARG A 19 9.51 0.60 13.25
C ARG A 19 10.64 -0.42 13.12
N GLU A 20 10.39 -1.67 13.48
CA GLU A 20 11.39 -2.74 13.49
C GLU A 20 11.58 -3.42 12.13
N LEU A 21 10.79 -3.05 11.12
CA LEU A 21 10.90 -3.62 9.77
C LEU A 21 12.14 -3.11 9.04
N GLU A 22 12.74 -3.97 8.21
CA GLU A 22 13.85 -3.58 7.34
C GLU A 22 13.44 -2.57 6.25
N ASN A 23 14.44 -1.92 5.65
CA ASN A 23 14.24 -0.88 4.64
C ASN A 23 13.73 -1.51 3.33
N GLY A 24 12.42 -1.45 3.12
CA GLY A 24 11.72 -1.99 1.95
C GLY A 24 10.39 -2.61 2.36
N ASP A 25 10.43 -3.47 3.38
CA ASP A 25 9.25 -4.18 3.89
C ASP A 25 8.21 -3.26 4.51
N VAL A 26 8.64 -2.11 5.03
CA VAL A 26 7.77 -1.06 5.55
C VAL A 26 6.69 -0.57 4.57
N HIS A 27 6.92 -0.68 3.25
CA HIS A 27 5.93 -0.30 2.24
C HIS A 27 4.95 -1.42 1.90
N SER A 28 5.26 -2.66 2.28
CA SER A 28 4.44 -3.84 2.03
C SER A 28 4.50 -4.85 3.20
N PRO A 29 4.22 -4.45 4.46
CA PRO A 29 4.44 -5.30 5.63
C PRO A 29 3.66 -6.62 5.62
N TRP A 30 2.52 -6.64 4.93
CA TRP A 30 1.70 -7.84 4.73
C TRP A 30 2.41 -8.94 3.92
N SER A 31 3.40 -8.62 3.08
CA SER A 31 4.15 -9.61 2.32
C SER A 31 5.00 -10.54 3.20
N LEU A 32 5.32 -10.08 4.41
CA LEU A 32 6.08 -10.83 5.42
C LEU A 32 5.19 -11.77 6.26
N GLY A 33 3.88 -11.80 6.01
CA GLY A 33 2.92 -12.53 6.86
C GLY A 33 2.76 -11.90 8.25
N MET A 34 3.19 -10.65 8.43
CA MET A 34 3.01 -9.93 9.68
C MET A 34 1.55 -9.52 9.84
N LEU A 35 0.85 -10.24 10.72
CA LEU A 35 -0.44 -9.82 11.23
C LEU A 35 -0.43 -9.83 12.75
N ASN A 36 -0.79 -8.66 13.28
CA ASN A 36 -0.69 -8.18 14.65
C ASN A 36 0.65 -7.49 15.01
N PRO A 37 0.63 -6.16 15.26
CA PRO A 37 -0.55 -5.28 15.31
C PRO A 37 -0.99 -4.72 13.95
N TYR A 38 -0.23 -4.94 12.87
CA TYR A 38 -0.62 -4.48 11.54
C TYR A 38 -1.61 -5.43 10.86
N ILE A 39 -2.37 -4.94 9.89
CA ILE A 39 -3.44 -5.68 9.20
C ILE A 39 -3.12 -5.95 7.73
N GLU A 40 -3.87 -6.86 7.11
CA GLU A 40 -3.80 -7.11 5.66
C GLU A 40 -4.34 -5.90 4.87
N PRO A 41 -3.94 -5.73 3.60
CA PRO A 41 -4.54 -4.77 2.72
C PRO A 41 -6.05 -4.98 2.64
N ILE A 42 -6.80 -3.89 2.82
CA ILE A 42 -8.28 -3.91 2.77
C ILE A 42 -8.77 -4.28 1.35
N VAL A 43 -7.96 -3.99 0.32
CA VAL A 43 -8.24 -4.26 -1.09
C VAL A 43 -6.98 -4.72 -1.83
N ASP A 44 -7.18 -5.47 -2.91
CA ASP A 44 -6.13 -5.75 -3.88
C ASP A 44 -5.96 -4.55 -4.83
N HIS A 45 -4.77 -3.96 -4.87
CA HIS A 45 -4.52 -2.75 -5.65
C HIS A 45 -4.64 -2.97 -7.16
N ALA A 46 -4.24 -4.14 -7.68
CA ALA A 46 -4.30 -4.43 -9.11
C ALA A 46 -5.76 -4.60 -9.56
N VAL A 47 -6.57 -5.30 -8.78
CA VAL A 47 -8.00 -5.48 -9.03
C VAL A 47 -8.74 -4.14 -8.95
N GLU A 48 -8.55 -3.38 -7.87
CA GLU A 48 -9.24 -2.10 -7.69
C GLU A 48 -8.84 -1.06 -8.73
N ARG A 49 -7.60 -1.11 -9.25
CA ARG A 49 -7.18 -0.28 -10.36
C ARG A 49 -8.02 -0.54 -11.61
N LEU A 50 -8.25 -1.80 -11.97
CA LEU A 50 -9.04 -2.16 -13.15
C LEU A 50 -10.50 -1.71 -12.98
N ILE A 51 -11.10 -1.99 -11.82
CA ILE A 51 -12.47 -1.57 -11.50
C ILE A 51 -12.60 -0.04 -11.58
N SER A 52 -11.64 0.69 -11.03
CA SER A 52 -11.64 2.16 -11.04
C SER A 52 -11.53 2.72 -12.47
N LEU A 53 -10.69 2.13 -13.32
CA LEU A 53 -10.53 2.54 -14.71
C LEU A 53 -11.78 2.27 -15.54
N ASP A 54 -12.40 1.11 -15.36
CA ASP A 54 -13.64 0.73 -16.05
C ASP A 54 -14.79 1.70 -15.70
N ARG A 55 -14.99 1.96 -14.40
CA ARG A 55 -15.95 2.95 -13.91
C ARG A 55 -15.68 4.35 -14.46
N TYR A 56 -14.42 4.76 -14.52
CA TYR A 56 -14.03 6.06 -15.08
C TYR A 56 -14.34 6.16 -16.59
N LYS A 57 -14.07 5.11 -17.37
CA LYS A 57 -14.42 5.07 -18.80
C LYS A 57 -15.92 5.20 -19.01
N ALA A 58 -16.72 4.48 -18.21
CA ALA A 58 -18.17 4.51 -18.28
C ALA A 58 -18.78 5.90 -18.06
N VAL A 59 -18.16 6.73 -17.21
CA VAL A 59 -18.67 8.09 -16.93
C VAL A 59 -18.01 9.20 -17.76
N SER A 60 -16.76 9.01 -18.20
CA SER A 60 -15.99 10.06 -18.89
C SER A 60 -16.19 10.08 -20.41
N GLY A 61 -16.75 9.02 -21.00
CA GLY A 61 -16.94 8.91 -22.45
C GLY A 61 -15.64 8.89 -23.25
N LYS A 62 -14.49 8.71 -22.58
CA LYS A 62 -13.17 8.56 -23.20
C LYS A 62 -12.88 7.08 -23.36
N GLU A 63 -12.72 6.62 -24.60
CA GLU A 63 -12.27 5.26 -24.93
C GLU A 63 -10.78 5.05 -24.59
#